data_AF-U3ILN0-F1
#
_entry.id   AF-U3ILN0-F1
#
_cell.length_a   1.000
_cell.length_b   1.000
_cell.length_c   1.000
_cell.angle_alpha   90.00
_cell.angle_beta   90.00
_cell.angle_gamma   90.00
#
_symmetry.space_group_name_H-M   'P 1'
#
loop_
_entity.id
_entity.type
_entity.pdbx_description
1 polymer ?
#
loop_
_entity_poly.entity_id
_entity_poly.type
_entity_poly.pdbx_seq_one_letter_code
_entity_poly.pdbx_strand_id
1 'polypeptide(L)'
;EAIICYTKAIGLDPQRVLYEQRAEAFLQLCDFQSAALNFRKVLTLGPAREQHCLARLALVLDLQGRCLLDQELYSEALEAFTRAAELQPHRRVFRRRSILCLAALNKFPEDPGCSSWRWGTQVEAPGPEGSRPPGQLSLCHQDIQWALELDPQHGAAQALRQRLQRRGLEAKAEAVSKALCGDLRGALLRISFAIETNPSAAEFFTLR
;
A
#
# COMPACT_ATOMS: atom_id res chain seq x y z
N GLU A 1 5.94 -4.45 29.39
CA GLU A 1 5.38 -5.69 29.98
C GLU A 1 4.23 -6.28 29.17
N ALA A 2 3.20 -5.50 28.77
CA ALA A 2 2.04 -6.00 28.02
C ALA A 2 2.38 -6.82 26.73
N ILE A 3 3.34 -6.36 25.91
CA ILE A 3 3.74 -7.06 24.68
C ILE A 3 4.28 -8.46 24.96
N ILE A 4 5.04 -8.64 26.03
CA ILE A 4 5.59 -9.95 26.44
C ILE A 4 4.45 -10.87 26.84
N CYS A 5 3.50 -10.36 27.63
CA CYS A 5 2.29 -11.10 28.03
C CYS A 5 1.48 -11.54 26.80
N TYR A 6 1.20 -10.62 25.86
CA TYR A 6 0.48 -10.97 24.64
C TYR A 6 1.25 -11.96 23.76
N THR A 7 2.57 -11.84 23.66
CA THR A 7 3.39 -12.76 22.87
C THR A 7 3.37 -14.18 23.44
N LYS A 8 3.44 -14.31 24.77
CA LYS A 8 3.27 -15.61 25.45
C LYS A 8 1.85 -16.16 25.25
N ALA A 9 0.82 -15.31 25.41
CA ALA A 9 -0.57 -15.71 25.24
C ALA A 9 -0.86 -16.21 23.81
N ILE A 10 -0.35 -15.51 22.79
CA ILE A 10 -0.46 -15.91 21.37
C ILE A 10 0.23 -17.27 21.12
N GLY A 11 1.35 -17.54 21.80
CA GLY A 11 2.03 -18.84 21.70
C GLY A 11 1.26 -19.99 22.33
N LEU A 12 0.38 -19.72 23.30
CA LEU A 12 -0.49 -20.73 23.93
C LEU A 12 -1.78 -20.93 23.15
N ASP A 13 -2.47 -19.84 22.80
CA ASP A 13 -3.70 -19.85 22.02
C ASP A 13 -3.76 -18.62 21.08
N PRO A 14 -3.55 -18.80 19.76
CA PRO A 14 -3.57 -17.72 18.79
C PRO A 14 -4.97 -17.12 18.56
N GLN A 15 -5.40 -16.21 19.43
CA GLN A 15 -6.67 -15.51 19.27
C GLN A 15 -6.52 -14.15 18.59
N ARG A 16 -7.50 -13.80 17.75
CA ARG A 16 -7.58 -12.49 17.06
C ARG A 16 -7.41 -11.30 18.01
N VAL A 17 -8.13 -11.33 19.14
CA VAL A 17 -8.14 -10.23 20.13
C VAL A 17 -6.73 -9.97 20.67
N LEU A 18 -5.91 -11.01 20.84
CA LEU A 18 -4.54 -10.85 21.33
C LEU A 18 -3.65 -10.11 20.33
N TYR A 19 -3.83 -10.36 19.03
CA TYR A 19 -3.12 -9.59 18.00
C TYR A 19 -3.58 -8.13 17.96
N GLU A 20 -4.89 -7.85 18.11
CA GLU A 20 -5.40 -6.48 18.20
C GLU A 20 -4.77 -5.75 19.40
N GLN A 21 -4.84 -6.33 20.59
CA GLN A 21 -4.30 -5.72 21.81
C GLN A 21 -2.76 -5.57 21.78
N ARG A 22 -2.06 -6.51 21.14
CA ARG A 22 -0.62 -6.38 20.93
C ARG A 22 -0.29 -5.28 19.94
N ALA A 23 -1.08 -5.10 18.88
CA ALA A 23 -0.93 -3.99 17.94
C ALA A 23 -1.14 -2.63 18.62
N GLU A 24 -2.15 -2.53 19.49
CA GLU A 24 -2.38 -1.36 20.33
C GLU A 24 -1.18 -1.04 21.22
N ALA A 25 -0.62 -2.05 21.89
CA ALA A 25 0.55 -1.87 22.73
C ALA A 25 1.79 -1.40 21.94
N PHE A 26 2.01 -1.93 20.72
CA PHE A 26 3.07 -1.44 19.84
C PHE A 26 2.84 0.00 19.38
N LEU A 27 1.59 0.37 19.11
CA LEU A 27 1.26 1.75 18.73
C LEU A 27 1.57 2.75 19.84
N GLN A 28 1.30 2.39 21.11
CA GLN A 28 1.66 3.23 22.26
C GLN A 28 3.18 3.41 22.42
N LEU A 29 3.98 2.49 21.87
CA LEU A 29 5.44 2.59 21.84
C LEU A 29 5.96 3.27 20.55
N CYS A 30 5.07 3.77 19.69
CA CYS A 30 5.40 4.29 18.37
C CYS A 30 6.15 3.28 17.47
N ASP A 31 6.03 1.98 17.74
CA ASP A 31 6.54 0.92 16.86
C ASP A 31 5.49 0.63 15.78
N PHE A 32 5.47 1.49 14.76
CA PHE A 32 4.46 1.44 13.69
C PHE A 32 4.57 0.18 12.83
N GLN A 33 5.78 -0.29 12.55
CA GLN A 33 6.01 -1.53 11.80
C GLN A 33 5.39 -2.72 12.52
N SER A 34 5.70 -2.92 13.81
CA SER A 34 5.14 -4.02 14.57
C SER A 34 3.62 -3.89 14.74
N ALA A 35 3.11 -2.68 14.95
CA ALA A 35 1.67 -2.44 15.03
C ALA A 35 0.95 -2.82 13.72
N ALA A 36 1.48 -2.38 12.57
CA ALA A 36 0.91 -2.67 11.26
C ALA A 36 0.91 -4.19 10.95
N LEU A 37 1.98 -4.90 11.29
CA LEU A 37 2.06 -6.36 11.12
C LEU A 37 0.98 -7.09 11.91
N ASN A 38 0.75 -6.68 13.16
CA ASN A 38 -0.28 -7.30 14.00
C ASN A 38 -1.69 -6.99 13.49
N PHE A 39 -1.99 -5.76 13.09
CA PHE A 39 -3.28 -5.43 12.48
C PHE A 39 -3.52 -6.16 11.15
N ARG A 40 -2.49 -6.35 10.32
CA ARG A 40 -2.59 -7.20 9.12
C ARG A 40 -2.89 -8.64 9.48
N LYS A 41 -2.23 -9.19 10.51
CA LYS A 41 -2.52 -10.55 10.98
C LYS A 41 -3.98 -10.69 11.41
N VAL A 42 -4.54 -9.70 12.09
CA VAL A 42 -5.95 -9.67 12.47
C VAL A 42 -6.88 -9.78 11.25
N LEU A 43 -6.59 -9.05 10.17
CA LEU A 43 -7.36 -9.11 8.92
C LEU A 43 -7.30 -10.51 8.27
N THR A 44 -6.18 -11.23 8.40
CA THR A 44 -6.07 -12.61 7.89
C THR A 44 -6.87 -13.65 8.68
N LEU A 45 -7.24 -13.35 9.94
CA LEU A 45 -7.92 -14.29 10.85
C LEU A 45 -9.45 -14.27 10.72
N GLY A 46 -10.03 -13.41 9.86
CA GLY A 46 -11.46 -13.42 9.52
C GLY A 46 -12.12 -12.04 9.47
N PRO A 47 -13.39 -11.95 9.00
CA PRO A 47 -14.05 -10.69 8.66
C PRO A 47 -14.72 -9.96 9.85
N ALA A 48 -14.81 -10.57 11.03
CA ALA A 48 -15.43 -9.91 12.18
C ALA A 48 -14.67 -8.61 12.53
N ARG A 49 -15.34 -7.46 12.60
CA ARG A 49 -14.72 -6.13 12.87
C ARG A 49 -13.65 -5.69 11.85
N GLU A 50 -13.68 -6.20 10.63
CA GLU A 50 -12.73 -5.83 9.57
C GLU A 50 -12.61 -4.31 9.37
N GLN A 51 -13.73 -3.60 9.32
CA GLN A 51 -13.76 -2.14 9.16
C GLN A 51 -12.99 -1.38 10.27
N HIS A 52 -13.10 -1.85 11.51
CA HIS A 52 -12.37 -1.24 12.63
C HIS A 52 -10.87 -1.46 12.46
N CYS A 53 -10.44 -2.67 12.14
CA CYS A 53 -9.02 -2.98 11.95
C CYS A 53 -8.42 -2.28 10.74
N LEU A 54 -9.16 -2.15 9.63
CA LEU A 54 -8.75 -1.34 8.48
C LEU A 54 -8.56 0.13 8.88
N ALA A 55 -9.46 0.69 9.69
CA ALA A 55 -9.33 2.05 10.20
C ALA A 55 -8.11 2.23 11.11
N ARG A 56 -7.85 1.27 12.00
CA ARG A 56 -6.66 1.27 12.86
C ARG A 56 -5.39 1.16 12.04
N LEU A 57 -5.33 0.25 11.07
CA LEU A 57 -4.18 0.09 10.19
C LEU A 57 -3.91 1.35 9.35
N ALA A 58 -4.95 1.99 8.82
CA ALA A 58 -4.81 3.27 8.12
C ALA A 58 -4.22 4.36 9.02
N LEU A 59 -4.66 4.43 10.28
CA LEU A 59 -4.07 5.34 11.27
C LEU A 59 -2.60 5.04 11.56
N VAL A 60 -2.22 3.76 11.71
CA VAL A 60 -0.81 3.39 11.93
C VAL A 60 0.07 3.85 10.77
N LEU A 61 -0.37 3.59 9.53
CA LEU A 61 0.36 4.02 8.32
C LEU A 61 0.44 5.54 8.21
N ASP A 62 -0.63 6.24 8.59
CA ASP A 62 -0.65 7.69 8.62
C ASP A 62 0.33 8.28 9.63
N LEU A 63 0.43 7.70 10.83
CA LEU A 63 1.40 8.10 11.84
C LEU A 63 2.83 7.80 11.40
N GLN A 64 3.05 6.62 10.81
CA GLN A 64 4.34 6.25 10.22
C GLN A 64 4.75 7.27 9.13
N GLY A 65 3.85 7.59 8.20
CA GLY A 65 4.12 8.54 7.13
C GLY A 65 4.46 9.94 7.65
N ARG A 66 3.84 10.37 8.77
CA ARG A 66 4.17 11.64 9.42
C ARG A 66 5.57 11.62 10.02
N CYS A 67 5.93 10.56 10.73
CA CYS A 67 7.28 10.43 11.27
C CYS A 67 8.35 10.38 10.17
N LEU A 68 8.05 9.76 9.03
CA LEU A 68 8.92 9.74 7.86
C LEU A 68 9.04 11.12 7.20
N LEU A 69 7.95 11.89 7.14
CA LEU A 69 7.99 13.29 6.70
C LEU A 69 8.89 14.15 7.60
N ASP A 70 8.79 13.98 8.91
CA ASP A 70 9.63 14.71 9.87
C ASP A 70 11.12 14.32 9.73
N GLN A 71 11.40 13.14 9.19
CA GLN A 71 12.74 12.65 8.85
C GLN A 71 13.17 13.00 7.42
N GLU A 72 12.36 13.76 6.68
CA GLU A 72 12.59 14.13 5.27
C GLU A 72 12.68 12.94 4.31
N LEU A 73 12.17 11.76 4.72
CA LEU A 73 12.07 10.56 3.89
C LEU A 73 10.77 10.60 3.08
N TYR A 74 10.73 11.47 2.07
CA TYR A 74 9.48 11.81 1.37
C TYR A 74 8.93 10.65 0.54
N SER A 75 9.80 9.78 0.01
CA SER A 75 9.37 8.62 -0.77
C SER A 75 8.68 7.55 0.09
N GLU A 76 9.24 7.23 1.25
CA GLU A 76 8.65 6.28 2.19
C GLU A 76 7.38 6.84 2.83
N ALA A 77 7.36 8.14 3.12
CA ALA A 77 6.17 8.82 3.59
C ALA A 77 5.04 8.77 2.55
N LEU A 78 5.36 8.99 1.27
CA LEU A 78 4.40 8.85 0.17
C LEU A 78 3.81 7.44 0.12
N GLU A 79 4.65 6.40 0.23
CA GLU A 79 4.18 5.02 0.28
C GLU A 79 3.26 4.75 1.47
N ALA A 80 3.57 5.32 2.64
CA ALA A 80 2.73 5.16 3.83
C ALA A 80 1.36 5.84 3.67
N PHE A 81 1.32 7.08 3.18
CA PHE A 81 0.06 7.81 2.99
C PHE A 81 -0.79 7.26 1.84
N THR A 82 -0.17 6.81 0.76
CA THR A 82 -0.89 6.13 -0.34
C THR A 82 -1.56 4.87 0.17
N ARG A 83 -0.84 4.01 0.91
CA ARG A 83 -1.45 2.83 1.55
C ARG A 83 -2.55 3.18 2.55
N ALA A 84 -2.42 4.28 3.30
CA ALA A 84 -3.48 4.74 4.20
C ALA A 84 -4.73 5.20 3.41
N ALA A 85 -4.53 5.91 2.29
CA ALA A 85 -5.61 6.35 1.40
C ALA A 85 -6.32 5.17 0.74
N GLU A 86 -5.57 4.12 0.39
CA GLU A 86 -6.10 2.85 -0.14
C GLU A 86 -7.03 2.15 0.86
N LEU A 87 -6.65 2.10 2.15
CA LEU A 87 -7.47 1.47 3.20
C LEU A 87 -8.73 2.27 3.55
N GLN A 88 -8.69 3.60 3.39
CA GLN A 88 -9.81 4.49 3.70
C GLN A 88 -9.99 5.58 2.64
N PRO A 89 -10.56 5.24 1.47
CA PRO A 89 -10.63 6.15 0.32
C PRO A 89 -11.45 7.42 0.57
N HIS A 90 -12.40 7.36 1.51
CA HIS A 90 -13.24 8.50 1.90
C HIS A 90 -12.48 9.55 2.74
N ARG A 91 -11.35 9.19 3.37
CA ARG A 91 -10.54 10.10 4.18
C ARG A 91 -9.60 10.91 3.29
N ARG A 92 -10.06 12.09 2.88
CA ARG A 92 -9.28 13.02 2.04
C ARG A 92 -7.95 13.48 2.63
N VAL A 93 -7.77 13.34 3.95
CA VAL A 93 -6.55 13.73 4.66
C VAL A 93 -5.34 12.95 4.15
N PHE A 94 -5.48 11.65 3.90
CA PHE A 94 -4.37 10.80 3.42
C PHE A 94 -3.91 11.23 2.03
N ARG A 95 -4.85 11.46 1.11
CA ARG A 95 -4.53 11.98 -0.24
C ARG A 95 -3.82 13.32 -0.22
N ARG A 96 -4.30 14.27 0.62
CA ARG A 96 -3.64 15.57 0.77
C ARG A 96 -2.18 15.43 1.22
N ARG A 97 -1.88 14.44 2.07
CA ARG A 97 -0.51 14.15 2.52
C ARG A 97 0.32 13.47 1.43
N SER A 98 -0.25 12.56 0.65
CA SER A 98 0.43 12.01 -0.54
C SER A 98 0.83 13.10 -1.54
N ILE A 99 -0.09 14.03 -1.83
CA ILE A 99 0.19 15.17 -2.71
C ILE A 99 1.27 16.08 -2.11
N LEU A 100 1.26 16.30 -0.80
CA LEU A 100 2.32 17.04 -0.10
C LEU A 100 3.69 16.36 -0.27
N CYS A 101 3.77 15.03 -0.12
CA CYS A 101 5.01 14.28 -0.32
C CYS A 101 5.49 14.36 -1.77
N LEU A 102 4.58 14.27 -2.74
CA LEU A 102 4.93 14.46 -4.16
C LEU A 102 5.51 15.85 -4.39
N ALA A 103 4.86 16.90 -3.89
CA ALA A 103 5.35 18.27 -4.00
C ALA A 103 6.73 18.46 -3.32
N ALA A 104 6.99 17.78 -2.20
CA ALA A 104 8.28 17.81 -1.52
C ALA A 104 9.37 17.09 -2.32
N LEU A 105 9.08 15.91 -2.89
CA LEU A 105 10.00 15.18 -3.78
C LEU A 105 10.41 15.97 -5.02
N ASN A 106 9.53 16.86 -5.52
CA ASN A 106 9.89 17.75 -6.64
C ASN A 106 10.93 18.81 -6.25
N LYS A 107 10.85 19.30 -5.00
CA LYS A 107 11.77 20.33 -4.47
C LYS A 107 13.12 19.74 -4.07
N PHE A 108 13.12 18.50 -3.61
CA PHE A 108 14.30 17.79 -3.12
C PHE A 108 14.51 16.47 -3.90
N PRO A 109 14.99 16.54 -5.16
CA PRO A 109 15.21 15.35 -5.98
C PRO A 109 16.40 14.48 -5.53
N GLU A 110 17.25 14.99 -4.63
CA GLU A 110 18.42 14.30 -4.09
C GLU A 110 18.10 13.31 -2.96
N ASP A 111 16.82 13.15 -2.59
CA ASP A 111 16.42 12.19 -1.57
C ASP A 111 16.92 10.77 -1.93
N PRO A 112 17.81 10.15 -1.12
CA PRO A 112 18.34 8.81 -1.39
C PRO A 112 17.23 7.75 -1.49
N GLY A 113 16.04 8.03 -0.93
CA GLY A 113 14.83 7.24 -1.08
C GLY A 113 14.25 7.21 -2.51
N CYS A 114 14.55 8.20 -3.36
CA CYS A 114 14.01 8.32 -4.72
C CYS A 114 14.61 7.30 -5.70
N SER A 115 15.80 6.78 -5.43
CA SER A 115 16.40 5.66 -6.18
C SER A 115 16.19 4.30 -5.48
N SER A 116 15.87 4.33 -4.17
CA SER A 116 15.59 3.17 -3.32
C SER A 116 14.11 2.77 -3.24
N TRP A 117 13.15 3.58 -3.73
CA TRP A 117 11.73 3.25 -3.90
C TRP A 117 11.54 1.81 -4.41
N ARG A 118 11.52 0.82 -3.53
CA ARG A 118 11.25 -0.58 -3.82
C ARG A 118 9.92 -0.81 -3.15
N TRP A 119 8.88 -0.94 -3.97
CA TRP A 119 7.68 -1.63 -3.49
C TRP A 119 8.16 -2.95 -2.89
N GLY A 120 8.08 -3.05 -1.56
CA GLY A 120 8.93 -3.89 -0.72
C GLY A 120 9.39 -5.20 -1.35
N THR A 121 10.70 -5.33 -1.56
CA THR A 121 11.37 -6.63 -1.71
C THR A 121 11.83 -7.20 -0.37
N GLN A 122 11.42 -6.64 0.77
CA GLN A 122 11.76 -7.19 2.08
C GLN A 122 10.49 -7.38 2.91
N VAL A 123 10.20 -8.67 3.15
CA VAL A 123 9.21 -9.23 4.08
C VAL A 123 7.74 -9.23 3.61
N GLU A 124 7.49 -9.38 2.31
CA GLU A 124 6.31 -10.13 1.85
C GLU A 124 6.76 -11.55 1.50
N ALA A 125 6.77 -12.43 2.51
CA ALA A 125 6.62 -13.85 2.23
C ALA A 125 5.36 -14.02 1.36
N PRO A 126 5.31 -14.99 0.42
CA PRO A 126 4.18 -15.18 -0.48
C PRO A 126 2.97 -15.70 0.31
N GLY A 127 2.29 -14.79 1.02
CA GLY A 127 0.91 -14.98 1.44
C GLY A 127 0.00 -14.77 0.23
N PRO A 128 -1.19 -15.38 0.20
CA PRO A 128 -1.97 -15.52 -1.02
C PRO A 128 -2.31 -14.13 -1.55
N GLU A 129 -1.87 -13.84 -2.78
CA GLU A 129 -2.18 -12.64 -3.58
C GLU A 129 -3.70 -12.43 -3.82
N GLY A 130 -4.57 -13.15 -3.11
CA GLY A 130 -6.03 -13.16 -3.25
C GLY A 130 -6.81 -12.36 -2.20
N SER A 131 -6.18 -11.43 -1.48
CA SER A 131 -6.87 -10.58 -0.49
C SER A 131 -6.56 -9.08 -0.62
N ARG A 132 -6.29 -8.60 -1.85
CA ARG A 132 -6.36 -7.16 -2.14
C ARG A 132 -7.80 -6.81 -2.52
N PRO A 133 -8.54 -5.98 -1.74
CA PRO A 133 -9.80 -5.43 -2.21
C PRO A 133 -9.56 -4.60 -3.49
N PRO A 134 -10.39 -4.75 -4.53
CA PRO A 134 -10.22 -4.04 -5.79
C PRO A 134 -10.39 -2.53 -5.61
N GLY A 135 -9.55 -1.73 -6.30
CA GLY A 135 -9.60 -0.26 -6.33
C GLY A 135 -8.47 0.49 -5.62
N GLN A 136 -7.34 -0.17 -5.33
CA GLN A 136 -6.23 0.42 -4.57
C GLN A 136 -5.35 1.35 -5.44
N LEU A 137 -4.98 0.90 -6.64
CA LEU A 137 -4.04 1.66 -7.49
C LEU A 137 -4.71 2.79 -8.27
N SER A 138 -6.05 2.77 -8.38
CA SER A 138 -6.81 3.78 -9.10
C SER A 138 -6.77 5.15 -8.42
N LEU A 139 -6.67 5.16 -7.08
CA LEU A 139 -6.53 6.38 -6.28
C LEU A 139 -5.14 6.98 -6.40
N CYS A 140 -4.11 6.14 -6.36
CA CYS A 140 -2.73 6.55 -6.60
C CYS A 140 -2.58 7.14 -8.02
N HIS A 141 -3.22 6.54 -9.03
CA HIS A 141 -3.25 7.10 -10.38
C HIS A 141 -3.92 8.49 -10.43
N GLN A 142 -5.03 8.69 -9.71
CA GLN A 142 -5.70 9.99 -9.61
C GLN A 142 -4.82 11.04 -8.93
N ASP A 143 -4.15 10.70 -7.82
CA ASP A 143 -3.28 11.62 -7.10
C ASP A 143 -2.07 12.03 -7.97
N ILE A 144 -1.50 11.10 -8.74
CA ILE A 144 -0.45 11.38 -9.73
C ILE A 144 -0.95 12.30 -10.84
N GLN A 145 -2.14 12.03 -11.37
CA GLN A 145 -2.72 12.85 -12.43
C GLN A 145 -2.94 14.29 -11.94
N TRP A 146 -3.47 14.48 -10.74
CA TRP A 146 -3.64 15.80 -10.14
C TRP A 146 -2.29 16.51 -9.93
N ALA A 147 -1.27 15.79 -9.49
CA ALA A 147 0.07 16.38 -9.34
C ALA A 147 0.63 16.86 -10.70
N LEU A 148 0.41 16.12 -11.78
CA LEU A 148 0.82 16.49 -13.13
C LEU A 148 -0.05 17.59 -13.76
N GLU A 149 -1.33 17.69 -13.39
CA GLU A 149 -2.20 18.80 -13.79
C GLU A 149 -1.77 20.12 -13.15
N LEU A 150 -1.28 20.07 -11.90
CA LEU A 150 -0.74 21.22 -11.18
C LEU A 150 0.65 21.62 -11.69
N ASP A 151 1.52 20.65 -11.93
CA ASP A 151 2.86 20.87 -12.48
C ASP A 151 3.20 19.78 -13.52
N PRO A 152 3.10 20.10 -14.83
CA PRO A 152 3.42 19.16 -15.89
C PRO A 152 4.88 18.71 -15.91
N GLN A 153 5.81 19.49 -15.35
CA GLN A 153 7.25 19.17 -15.30
C GLN A 153 7.64 18.45 -14.00
N HIS A 154 6.67 18.03 -13.19
CA HIS A 154 6.93 17.37 -11.93
C HIS A 154 7.64 16.01 -12.11
N GLY A 155 8.95 15.98 -11.85
CA GLY A 155 9.80 14.81 -12.11
C GLY A 155 9.40 13.56 -11.33
N ALA A 156 9.12 13.69 -10.02
CA ALA A 156 8.72 12.54 -9.20
C ALA A 156 7.35 11.96 -9.59
N ALA A 157 6.37 12.81 -9.93
CA ALA A 157 5.07 12.35 -10.41
C ALA A 157 5.19 11.64 -11.77
N GLN A 158 6.04 12.14 -12.67
CA GLN A 158 6.34 11.48 -13.95
C GLN A 158 7.03 10.12 -13.74
N ALA A 159 8.03 10.04 -12.86
CA ALA A 159 8.74 8.80 -12.53
C ALA A 159 7.79 7.75 -11.93
N LEU A 160 6.91 8.17 -11.01
CA LEU A 160 5.90 7.30 -10.41
C LEU A 160 4.90 6.80 -11.46
N ARG A 161 4.46 7.68 -12.38
CA ARG A 161 3.59 7.31 -13.51
C ARG A 161 4.23 6.27 -14.42
N GLN A 162 5.49 6.47 -14.80
CA GLN A 162 6.22 5.52 -15.67
C GLN A 162 6.36 4.15 -15.01
N ARG A 163 6.60 4.10 -13.68
CA ARG A 163 6.62 2.84 -12.94
C ARG A 163 5.25 2.18 -12.86
N LEU A 164 4.22 2.99 -12.59
CA LEU A 164 2.79 2.73 -12.80
C LEU A 164 2.57 1.83 -14.01
N GLN A 165 2.88 2.45 -15.14
CA GLN A 165 2.68 1.88 -16.46
C GLN A 165 3.51 0.62 -16.70
N ARG A 166 4.79 0.62 -16.31
CA ARG A 166 5.65 -0.56 -16.45
C ARG A 166 5.09 -1.77 -15.71
N ARG A 167 4.67 -1.60 -14.46
CA ARG A 167 4.08 -2.69 -13.67
C ARG A 167 2.74 -3.15 -14.21
N GLY A 168 1.92 -2.23 -14.72
CA GLY A 168 0.66 -2.58 -15.41
C GLY A 168 0.92 -3.47 -16.63
N LEU A 169 1.92 -3.13 -17.44
CA LEU A 169 2.33 -3.92 -18.61
C LEU A 169 2.91 -5.29 -18.21
N GLU A 170 3.76 -5.35 -17.19
CA GLU A 170 4.30 -6.61 -16.64
C GLU A 170 3.17 -7.53 -16.13
N ALA A 171 2.23 -6.98 -15.35
CA ALA A 171 1.07 -7.73 -14.87
C ALA A 171 0.16 -8.21 -16.00
N LYS A 172 -0.02 -7.42 -17.07
CA LYS A 172 -0.72 -7.87 -18.28
C LYS A 172 0.00 -9.04 -18.95
N ALA A 173 1.33 -8.96 -19.11
CA ALA A 173 2.11 -10.04 -19.71
C ALA A 173 1.99 -11.34 -18.90
N GLU A 174 2.03 -11.24 -17.57
CA GLU A 174 1.79 -12.38 -16.68
C GLU A 174 0.35 -12.91 -16.80
N ALA A 175 -0.65 -12.03 -16.96
CA ALA A 175 -2.03 -12.45 -17.15
C ALA A 175 -2.20 -13.27 -18.43
N VAL A 176 -1.56 -12.86 -19.52
CA VAL A 176 -1.54 -13.61 -20.79
C VAL A 176 -0.87 -14.97 -20.61
N SER A 177 0.31 -15.01 -19.97
CA SER A 177 1.01 -16.27 -19.70
C SER A 177 0.17 -17.25 -18.87
N LYS A 178 -0.49 -16.78 -17.80
CA LYS A 178 -1.36 -17.61 -16.96
C LYS A 178 -2.60 -18.09 -17.70
N ALA A 179 -3.18 -17.25 -18.56
CA ALA A 179 -4.31 -17.64 -19.41
C ALA A 179 -3.92 -18.76 -20.39
N LEU A 180 -2.73 -18.69 -21.00
CA LEU A 180 -2.20 -19.74 -21.87
C LEU A 180 -1.96 -21.07 -21.13
N CYS A 181 -1.57 -21.00 -19.85
CA CYS A 181 -1.42 -22.18 -18.99
C CYS A 181 -2.73 -22.74 -18.44
N GLY A 182 -3.89 -22.14 -18.76
CA GLY A 182 -5.21 -22.56 -18.28
C GLY A 182 -5.60 -22.04 -16.89
N ASP A 183 -4.75 -21.25 -16.23
CA ASP A 183 -5.07 -20.59 -14.95
C ASP A 183 -5.81 -19.27 -15.18
N LEU A 184 -7.09 -19.38 -15.50
CA LEU A 184 -7.97 -18.22 -15.72
C LEU A 184 -8.15 -17.35 -14.48
N ARG A 185 -8.09 -17.95 -13.28
CA ARG A 185 -8.25 -17.20 -12.02
C ARG A 185 -7.03 -16.32 -11.76
N GLY A 186 -5.82 -16.87 -11.92
CA GLY A 186 -4.58 -16.10 -11.82
C GLY A 186 -4.46 -15.03 -12.91
N ALA A 187 -4.93 -15.33 -14.13
CA ALA A 187 -4.98 -14.36 -15.22
C ALA A 187 -5.91 -13.18 -14.90
N LEU A 188 -7.12 -13.45 -14.38
CA LEU A 188 -8.09 -12.42 -13.99
C LEU A 188 -7.57 -11.52 -12.87
N LEU A 189 -6.85 -12.07 -11.89
CA LEU A 189 -6.23 -11.28 -10.82
C LEU A 189 -5.17 -10.32 -11.39
N ARG A 190 -4.33 -10.81 -12.29
CA ARG A 190 -3.22 -10.02 -12.87
C ARG A 190 -3.71 -8.96 -13.85
N ILE A 191 -4.75 -9.24 -14.63
CA ILE A 191 -5.35 -8.22 -15.51
C ILE A 191 -6.11 -7.17 -14.71
N SER A 192 -6.79 -7.55 -13.62
CA SER A 192 -7.44 -6.60 -12.72
C SER A 192 -6.42 -5.65 -12.10
N PHE A 193 -5.26 -6.18 -11.66
CA PHE A 193 -4.15 -5.35 -11.19
C PHE A 193 -3.68 -4.36 -12.26
N ALA A 194 -3.53 -4.80 -13.51
CA ALA A 194 -3.15 -3.91 -14.61
C ALA A 194 -4.18 -2.79 -14.83
N ILE A 195 -5.48 -3.11 -14.86
CA ILE A 195 -6.56 -2.12 -15.01
C ILE A 195 -6.52 -1.09 -13.88
N GLU A 196 -6.25 -1.51 -12.64
CA GLU A 196 -6.18 -0.57 -11.52
C GLU A 196 -4.99 0.41 -11.63
N THR A 197 -3.86 0.00 -12.24
CA THR A 197 -2.71 0.91 -12.43
C THR A 197 -3.02 2.08 -13.35
N ASN A 198 -3.82 1.84 -14.40
CA ASN A 198 -4.29 2.88 -15.30
C ASN A 198 -5.69 2.52 -15.81
N PRO A 199 -6.75 3.02 -15.14
CA PRO A 199 -8.13 2.73 -15.53
C PRO A 199 -8.52 3.25 -16.91
N SER A 200 -7.75 4.19 -17.48
CA SER A 200 -8.01 4.79 -18.79
C SER A 200 -7.35 4.03 -19.95
N ALA A 201 -6.43 3.10 -19.66
CA ALA A 201 -5.68 2.37 -20.66
C ALA A 201 -6.51 1.23 -21.26
N ALA A 202 -7.02 1.44 -22.48
CA ALA A 202 -7.79 0.44 -23.23
C ALA A 202 -7.04 -0.90 -23.38
N GLU A 203 -5.71 -0.84 -23.45
CA GLU A 203 -4.84 -2.01 -23.55
C GLU A 203 -4.96 -2.99 -22.38
N PHE A 204 -5.35 -2.55 -21.18
CA PHE A 204 -5.51 -3.42 -20.01
C PHE A 204 -6.86 -4.14 -19.99
N PHE A 205 -7.83 -3.74 -20.82
CA PHE A 205 -9.12 -4.42 -20.94
C PHE A 205 -9.11 -5.58 -21.94
N THR A 206 -8.04 -5.71 -22.73
CA THR A 206 -7.89 -6.78 -23.72
C THR A 206 -6.79 -7.74 -23.32
N LEU A 207 -7.15 -9.01 -23.12
CA LEU A 207 -6.23 -10.15 -23.09
C LEU A 207 -6.06 -10.65 -24.53
N ARG A 208 -5.01 -10.17 -25.20
CA ARG A 208 -4.56 -10.66 -26.50
C ARG A 208 -3.10 -11.07 -26.39
#